data_AF-A0A937M9X1-F1
#
_entry.id   AF-A0A937M9X1-F1
#
_cell.length_a   1.000
_cell.length_b   1.000
_cell.length_c   1.000
_cell.angle_alpha   90.00
_cell.angle_beta   90.00
_cell.angle_gamma   90.00
#
_symmetry.space_group_name_H-M   'P 1'
#
loop_
_entity.id
_entity.type
_entity.pdbx_description
1 polymer ?
#
loop_
_entity_poly.entity_id
_entity_poly.type
_entity_poly.pdbx_seq_one_letter_code
_entity_poly.pdbx_strand_id
1 'polypeptide(L)'
;MTGSLLDRLGGLWRRKTICSVCLKAPASGVYSSRYGPVSHAACDACAGQGAEPLYMVCFHIHRAGGPGAAQERFANATSFHDGRYIGLKQILEAYPQFSDEFDEG
;
A
#
# COMPACT_ATOMS: atom_id res chain seq x y z
N MET A 1 18.61 12.96 38.20
CA MET A 1 18.19 12.41 36.88
C MET A 1 16.76 12.84 36.61
N THR A 2 16.59 14.03 36.05
CA THR A 2 15.29 14.67 35.79
C THR A 2 14.92 14.46 34.32
N GLY A 3 14.31 13.33 34.00
CA GLY A 3 13.61 13.18 32.71
C GLY A 3 12.37 14.06 32.73
N SER A 4 12.20 14.91 31.72
CA SER A 4 11.09 15.85 31.63
C SER A 4 9.75 15.11 31.57
N LEU A 5 8.69 15.69 32.13
CA LEU A 5 7.32 15.18 31.99
C LEU A 5 6.93 15.04 30.50
N LEU A 6 7.54 15.85 29.63
CA LEU A 6 7.38 15.80 28.17
C LEU A 6 8.00 14.54 27.54
N ASP A 7 9.10 14.01 28.10
CA ASP A 7 9.69 12.75 27.63
C ASP A 7 8.78 11.55 27.94
N ARG A 8 8.04 11.64 29.06
CA ARG A 8 7.08 10.61 29.48
C ARG A 8 5.75 10.67 28.74
N LEU A 9 5.31 11.87 28.36
CA LEU A 9 4.10 12.07 27.53
C LEU A 9 4.37 11.86 26.03
N GLY A 10 5.61 12.09 25.56
CA GLY A 10 6.04 11.78 24.19
C GLY A 10 6.13 10.27 23.89
N GLY A 11 6.10 9.42 24.92
CA GLY A 11 6.12 7.96 24.79
C GLY A 11 4.81 7.36 24.29
N LEU A 12 3.65 8.01 24.54
CA LEU A 12 2.35 7.49 24.09
C LEU A 12 2.10 7.68 22.58
N TRP A 13 2.77 8.64 21.94
CA TRP A 13 2.65 8.93 20.50
C TRP A 13 3.65 8.14 19.64
N ARG A 14 4.60 7.43 20.24
CA ARG A 14 5.56 6.58 19.53
C ARG A 14 5.07 5.15 19.32
N ARG A 15 3.78 4.94 19.04
CA ARG A 15 3.44 3.76 18.24
C ARG A 15 4.01 4.04 16.86
N LYS A 16 5.23 3.55 16.60
CA LYS A 16 5.82 3.60 15.25
C LYS A 16 4.77 3.02 14.31
N THR A 17 4.17 3.87 13.50
CA THR A 17 3.23 3.46 12.46
C THR A 17 3.90 2.36 11.66
N ILE A 18 3.23 1.22 11.49
CA ILE A 18 3.79 0.12 10.71
C ILE A 18 3.60 0.45 9.23
N CYS A 19 4.57 0.08 8.39
CA CYS A 19 4.48 0.20 6.94
C CYS A 19 3.21 -0.50 6.42
N SER A 20 2.28 0.26 5.84
CA SER A 20 1.02 -0.23 5.27
C SER A 20 1.21 -1.15 4.06
N VAL A 21 2.42 -1.17 3.49
CA VAL A 21 2.75 -2.01 2.32
C VAL A 21 3.20 -3.40 2.76
N CYS A 22 4.23 -3.51 3.59
CA CYS A 22 4.82 -4.80 3.95
C CYS A 22 4.41 -5.34 5.32
N LEU A 23 3.83 -4.49 6.19
CA LEU A 23 3.43 -4.81 7.56
C LEU A 23 4.57 -5.35 8.47
N LYS A 24 5.83 -5.26 8.03
CA LYS A 24 7.01 -5.84 8.71
C LYS A 24 7.95 -4.81 9.32
N ALA A 25 7.99 -3.61 8.75
CA ALA A 25 8.93 -2.56 9.13
C ALA A 25 8.17 -1.32 9.65
N PRO A 26 8.79 -0.51 10.52
CA PRO A 26 8.25 0.79 10.86
C PRO A 26 8.19 1.68 9.61
N ALA A 27 7.11 2.43 9.46
CA ALA A 27 7.01 3.47 8.45
C ALA A 27 8.02 4.59 8.77
N SER A 28 8.67 5.08 7.72
CA SER A 28 9.58 6.22 7.76
C SER A 28 8.88 7.52 7.35
N GLY A 29 7.72 7.42 6.68
CA GLY A 29 6.93 8.57 6.26
C GLY A 29 5.54 8.21 5.74
N VAL A 30 4.82 9.25 5.29
CA VAL A 30 3.54 9.14 4.59
C VAL A 30 3.77 9.58 3.14
N TYR A 31 3.32 8.75 2.20
CA TYR A 31 3.54 8.93 0.76
C TYR A 31 2.20 9.03 0.04
N SER A 32 2.15 9.86 -0.99
CA SER A 32 0.99 9.93 -1.88
C SER A 32 0.97 8.71 -2.80
N SER A 33 -0.23 8.18 -3.01
CA SER A 33 -0.43 7.09 -3.96
C SER A 33 -0.15 7.56 -5.38
N ARG A 34 0.42 6.67 -6.18
CA ARG A 34 0.63 6.85 -7.61
C ARG A 34 -0.63 6.65 -8.44
N TYR A 35 -1.68 6.08 -7.84
CA TYR A 35 -2.89 5.65 -8.56
C TYR A 35 -4.13 6.49 -8.23
N GLY A 36 -4.04 7.39 -7.25
CA GLY A 36 -5.13 8.32 -6.94
C GLY A 36 -4.85 9.21 -5.73
N PRO A 37 -5.84 10.05 -5.32
CA PRO A 37 -5.69 11.03 -4.26
C PRO A 37 -5.82 10.40 -2.86
N VAL A 38 -4.97 9.42 -2.56
CA VAL A 38 -4.90 8.72 -1.27
C VAL A 38 -3.45 8.72 -0.80
N SER A 39 -3.22 8.74 0.52
CA SER A 39 -1.88 8.62 1.09
C SER A 39 -1.78 7.36 1.97
N HIS A 40 -0.57 6.82 2.08
CA HIS A 40 -0.30 5.63 2.89
C HIS A 40 1.03 5.77 3.63
N ALA A 41 1.17 5.08 4.77
CA ALA A 41 2.42 5.04 5.51
C ALA A 41 3.33 3.95 4.94
N ALA A 42 4.58 4.26 4.60
CA ALA A 42 5.52 3.28 4.06
C ALA A 42 6.89 3.37 4.74
N CYS A 43 7.64 2.27 4.72
CA CYS A 43 9.07 2.27 5.05
C CYS A 43 9.91 2.62 3.81
N ASP A 44 11.16 3.03 4.02
CA ASP A 44 12.06 3.46 2.94
C ASP A 44 12.25 2.40 1.85
N ALA A 45 12.31 1.11 2.23
CA ALA A 45 12.44 0.02 1.28
C ALA A 45 11.21 -0.09 0.36
N CYS A 46 9.99 -0.03 0.91
CA CYS A 46 8.77 -0.10 0.11
C CYS A 46 8.57 1.17 -0.73
N ALA A 47 8.86 2.34 -0.16
CA ALA A 47 8.81 3.61 -0.88
C ALA A 47 9.80 3.66 -2.05
N GLY A 48 11.03 3.17 -1.85
CA GLY A 48 12.07 3.10 -2.88
C GLY A 48 11.72 2.16 -4.04
N GLN A 49 10.97 1.08 -3.77
CA GLN A 49 10.40 0.22 -4.82
C GLN A 49 9.18 0.83 -5.52
N GLY A 50 8.66 1.94 -4.99
CA GLY A 50 7.38 2.48 -5.44
C GLY A 50 6.22 1.52 -5.20
N ALA A 51 6.32 0.69 -4.16
CA ALA A 51 5.32 -0.30 -3.83
C ALA A 51 4.17 0.35 -3.08
N GLU A 52 2.94 0.00 -3.47
CA GLU A 52 1.71 0.50 -2.86
C GLU A 52 1.07 -0.61 -2.01
N PRO A 53 0.25 -0.27 -1.00
CA PRO A 53 -0.53 -1.26 -0.27
C PRO A 53 -1.41 -2.08 -1.22
N LEU A 54 -1.41 -3.40 -1.07
CA LEU A 54 -2.06 -4.31 -2.02
C LEU A 54 -3.55 -3.99 -2.21
N TYR A 55 -4.27 -3.74 -1.11
CA TYR A 55 -5.68 -3.35 -1.14
C TYR A 55 -5.93 -2.09 -1.97
N MET A 56 -4.99 -1.14 -1.97
CA MET A 56 -5.12 0.13 -2.69
C MET A 56 -4.93 -0.09 -4.19
N VAL A 57 -3.95 -0.92 -4.58
CA VAL A 57 -3.77 -1.33 -5.98
C VAL A 57 -5.03 -2.04 -6.49
N CYS A 58 -5.55 -3.01 -5.74
CA CYS A 58 -6.78 -3.72 -6.09
C CYS A 58 -7.98 -2.78 -6.22
N PHE A 59 -8.15 -1.83 -5.31
CA PHE A 59 -9.19 -0.81 -5.38
C PHE A 59 -9.11 0.03 -6.66
N HIS A 60 -7.91 0.48 -7.05
CA HIS A 60 -7.74 1.27 -8.26
C HIS A 60 -7.93 0.46 -9.55
N ILE A 61 -7.52 -0.81 -9.57
CA ILE A 61 -7.80 -1.75 -10.66
C ILE A 61 -9.32 -1.90 -10.83
N HIS A 62 -10.03 -2.17 -9.75
CA HIS A 62 -11.49 -2.31 -9.76
C HIS A 62 -12.17 -1.02 -10.25
N ARG A 63 -11.79 0.14 -9.72
CA ARG A 63 -12.31 1.44 -10.18
C ARG A 63 -12.01 1.79 -11.62
N ALA A 64 -10.99 1.20 -12.23
CA ALA A 64 -10.66 1.41 -13.63
C ALA A 64 -11.50 0.55 -14.60
N GLY A 65 -12.34 -0.36 -14.09
CA GLY A 65 -13.09 -1.32 -14.91
C GLY A 65 -12.44 -2.71 -14.97
N GLY A 66 -11.65 -3.06 -13.95
CA GLY A 66 -11.11 -4.41 -13.78
C GLY A 66 -9.77 -4.67 -14.50
N PRO A 67 -9.36 -5.95 -14.59
CA PRO A 67 -8.04 -6.37 -15.07
C PRO A 67 -7.70 -5.91 -16.49
N GLY A 68 -8.69 -5.85 -17.39
CA GLY A 68 -8.49 -5.42 -18.78
C GLY A 68 -8.06 -3.96 -18.87
N ALA A 69 -8.78 -3.07 -18.19
CA ALA A 69 -8.46 -1.63 -18.16
C ALA A 69 -7.19 -1.32 -17.33
N ALA A 70 -6.83 -2.20 -16.40
CA ALA A 70 -5.66 -2.03 -15.55
C ALA A 70 -4.32 -2.17 -16.28
N GLN A 71 -4.25 -2.94 -17.37
CA GLN A 71 -2.99 -3.22 -18.05
C GLN A 71 -2.30 -1.97 -18.59
N GLU A 72 -3.06 -0.96 -19.04
CA GLU A 72 -2.49 0.29 -19.54
C GLU A 72 -2.18 1.28 -18.41
N ARG A 73 -3.08 1.40 -17.42
CA ARG A 73 -2.99 2.43 -16.36
C ARG A 73 -2.08 2.05 -15.20
N PHE A 74 -1.91 0.75 -14.96
CA PHE A 74 -1.22 0.21 -13.79
C PHE A 74 -0.10 -0.77 -14.17
N ALA A 75 0.44 -0.69 -15.39
CA ALA A 75 1.50 -1.60 -15.88
C ALA A 75 2.69 -1.71 -14.92
N ASN A 76 3.02 -0.61 -14.23
CA ASN A 76 4.12 -0.53 -13.25
C ASN A 76 3.64 -0.71 -11.80
N ALA A 77 2.48 -1.34 -11.59
CA ALA A 77 2.00 -1.63 -10.24
C ALA A 77 2.91 -2.63 -9.55
N THR A 78 3.35 -2.21 -8.37
CA THR A 78 4.18 -2.99 -7.47
C THR A 78 3.53 -2.99 -6.10
N SER A 79 3.43 -4.15 -5.48
CA SER A 79 3.01 -4.29 -4.09
C SER A 79 3.89 -5.32 -3.37
N PHE A 80 3.65 -5.55 -2.08
CA PHE A 80 4.35 -6.55 -1.30
C PHE A 80 3.37 -7.61 -0.80
N HIS A 81 3.66 -8.87 -1.09
CA HIS A 81 2.83 -10.01 -0.70
C HIS A 81 3.73 -11.20 -0.39
N ASP A 82 3.44 -11.94 0.68
CA ASP A 82 4.17 -13.14 1.09
C ASP A 82 5.70 -13.02 1.09
N GLY A 83 6.20 -11.88 1.57
CA GLY A 83 7.63 -11.67 1.74
C GLY A 83 8.39 -11.20 0.50
N ARG A 84 7.70 -10.98 -0.62
CA ARG A 84 8.31 -10.51 -1.87
C ARG A 84 7.52 -9.36 -2.51
N TYR A 85 8.21 -8.58 -3.34
CA TYR A 85 7.54 -7.63 -4.21
C TYR A 85 6.89 -8.36 -5.38
N ILE A 86 5.66 -7.98 -5.70
CA ILE A 86 4.89 -8.54 -6.80
C ILE A 86 4.42 -7.44 -7.75
N GLY A 87 4.41 -7.75 -9.04
CA GLY A 87 3.95 -6.84 -10.10
C GLY A 87 2.47 -7.01 -10.45
N LEU A 88 1.94 -6.15 -11.31
CA LEU A 88 0.53 -6.19 -11.77
C LEU A 88 0.06 -7.60 -12.16
N LYS A 89 0.82 -8.31 -12.99
CA LYS A 89 0.45 -9.67 -13.44
C LYS A 89 0.17 -10.61 -12.26
N GLN A 90 1.07 -10.62 -11.27
CA GLN A 90 0.94 -11.47 -10.09
C GLN A 90 -0.18 -11.00 -9.16
N ILE A 91 -0.42 -9.69 -9.09
CA ILE A 91 -1.56 -9.12 -8.35
C ILE A 91 -2.88 -9.59 -8.97
N LEU A 92 -3.01 -9.56 -10.29
CA LEU A 92 -4.20 -10.03 -10.99
C LEU A 92 -4.40 -11.55 -10.86
N GLU A 93 -3.32 -12.33 -10.91
CA GLU A 93 -3.36 -13.79 -10.71
C GLU A 93 -3.75 -14.18 -9.28
N ALA A 94 -3.29 -13.44 -8.27
CA ALA A 94 -3.56 -13.74 -6.86
C ALA A 94 -4.96 -13.28 -6.40
N TYR A 95 -5.57 -12.33 -7.11
CA TYR A 95 -6.87 -11.76 -6.75
C TYR A 95 -7.83 -11.66 -7.95
N PRO A 96 -8.19 -12.81 -8.55
CA PRO A 96 -9.09 -12.85 -9.70
C PRO A 96 -10.48 -12.29 -9.37
N GLN A 97 -10.94 -12.36 -8.11
CA GLN A 97 -12.25 -11.84 -7.70
C GLN A 97 -12.45 -10.33 -7.91
N PHE A 98 -11.38 -9.56 -8.13
CA PHE A 98 -11.51 -8.17 -8.58
C PHE A 98 -11.74 -8.04 -10.10
N SER A 99 -11.92 -9.15 -10.82
CA SER A 99 -12.30 -9.19 -12.24
C SER A 99 -13.81 -9.17 -12.48
N ASP A 100 -14.63 -9.69 -11.56
CA ASP A 100 -16.01 -10.08 -11.90
C ASP A 100 -17.11 -9.41 -11.06
N GLU A 101 -16.82 -8.50 -10.13
CA GLU A 101 -17.88 -7.76 -9.42
C GLU A 101 -18.19 -6.41 -10.11
N PHE A 102 -18.73 -6.46 -11.33
CA PHE A 102 -19.61 -5.43 -11.92
C PHE A 102 -20.43 -6.04 -13.07
N ASP A 103 -21.24 -7.03 -12.73
CA ASP A 103 -22.48 -7.32 -13.46
C ASP A 103 -23.65 -6.97 -12.53
N GLU A 104 -23.77 -5.68 -12.18
CA GLU A 104 -24.96 -5.16 -11.52
C GLU A 104 -25.43 -3.88 -12.22
N GLY A 105 -26.42 -4.06 -13.12
CA GLY A 105 -27.50 -3.09 -13.36
C GLY A 105 -27.29 -2.01 -14.41
#